data_AF-A0A6C0HW76-F1
#
_entry.id   AF-A0A6C0HW76-F1
#
_cell.length_a   1.000
_cell.length_b   1.000
_cell.length_c   1.000
_cell.angle_alpha   90.00
_cell.angle_beta   90.00
_cell.angle_gamma   90.00
#
_symmetry.space_group_name_H-M   'P 1'
#
loop_
_entity.id
_entity.type
_entity.pdbx_description
1 polymer ?
#
loop_
_entity_poly.entity_id
_entity_poly.type
_entity_poly.pdbx_seq_one_letter_code
_entity_poly.pdbx_strand_id
1 'polypeptide(L)'
;MYHHYQTHNTYDSDDHTTLDDDRTVISSSEDDTSMEDTDSESIQEYDLDVTDRVYFADQHFLDEPKIHGHYYLGTVNEDGILPRFMDISVSPSTFFQFAYHEIVRYLRFYSIHWRPIKPTVDILQLIIINQEYQVIQKTYWLRLVQRHWRKIYQEQQRVWQIRKSSKNLRHRELYGRNLYGGNSLPGLQGMMAVYSSNKRSNEE
;
A
#
# COMPACT_ATOMS: atom_id res chain seq x y z
N MET A 1 0.03 64.78 -35.28
CA MET A 1 -0.65 65.75 -34.38
C MET A 1 0.09 65.67 -33.05
N TYR A 2 0.72 66.77 -32.61
CA TYR A 2 1.33 67.09 -31.28
C TYR A 2 1.91 65.95 -30.40
N HIS A 3 3.22 65.94 -30.11
CA HIS A 3 3.90 66.60 -28.97
C HIS A 3 3.50 66.00 -27.58
N HIS A 4 4.44 65.51 -26.75
CA HIS A 4 5.30 66.25 -25.78
C HIS A 4 4.47 66.98 -24.69
N TYR A 5 4.76 66.98 -23.38
CA TYR A 5 5.94 66.59 -22.55
C TYR A 5 5.47 66.01 -21.18
N GLN A 6 6.40 65.55 -20.34
CA GLN A 6 6.26 65.42 -18.87
C GLN A 6 5.93 66.76 -18.20
N THR A 7 5.43 66.77 -16.94
CA THR A 7 6.15 67.37 -15.78
C THR A 7 5.39 67.35 -14.43
N HIS A 8 6.20 67.29 -13.36
CA HIS A 8 6.07 67.92 -12.03
C HIS A 8 5.21 67.37 -10.87
N ASN A 9 5.89 67.26 -9.72
CA ASN A 9 5.42 67.02 -8.35
C ASN A 9 4.76 68.25 -7.69
N THR A 10 4.00 67.98 -6.63
CA THR A 10 3.93 68.74 -5.36
C THR A 10 3.93 67.70 -4.22
N TYR A 11 4.74 67.75 -3.14
CA TYR A 11 4.72 68.71 -2.01
C TYR A 11 3.32 68.77 -1.34
N ASP A 12 3.11 68.67 -0.02
CA ASP A 12 3.95 68.66 1.21
C ASP A 12 3.42 67.56 2.20
N SER A 13 3.97 67.20 3.38
CA SER A 13 5.11 67.66 4.22
C SER A 13 5.54 66.59 5.27
N ASP A 14 6.56 66.92 6.08
CA ASP A 14 6.89 66.55 7.49
C ASP A 14 7.39 65.12 7.86
N ASP A 15 8.43 64.91 8.69
CA ASP A 15 9.51 65.79 9.22
C ASP A 15 10.75 64.92 9.62
N HIS A 16 11.85 65.57 10.02
CA HIS A 16 13.25 65.12 9.98
C HIS A 16 13.80 64.26 11.15
N THR A 17 14.68 63.29 10.79
CA THR A 17 16.00 62.87 11.35
C THR A 17 16.32 63.04 12.86
N THR A 18 17.02 62.11 13.55
CA THR A 18 18.46 61.73 13.43
C THR A 18 18.70 60.25 13.82
N LEU A 19 19.63 59.43 13.26
CA LEU A 19 21.13 59.46 13.24
C LEU A 19 21.77 59.58 14.64
N ASP A 20 22.86 58.91 15.06
CA ASP A 20 23.80 57.87 14.54
C ASP A 20 24.55 57.25 15.77
N ASP A 21 25.34 56.17 15.79
CA ASP A 21 25.48 54.87 15.07
C ASP A 21 26.48 54.01 15.93
N ASP A 22 26.39 52.68 15.96
CA ASP A 22 27.48 51.82 16.47
C ASP A 22 27.51 50.41 15.83
N ARG A 23 28.73 49.88 15.59
CA ARG A 23 29.02 48.63 14.86
C ARG A 23 30.10 47.82 15.59
N THR A 24 29.88 46.52 15.78
CA THR A 24 30.92 45.46 15.77
C THR A 24 30.22 44.08 15.85
N VAL A 25 30.09 43.32 14.75
CA VAL A 25 31.07 42.40 14.12
C VAL A 25 31.34 41.08 14.89
N ILE A 26 30.56 40.06 14.51
CA ILE A 26 30.89 38.63 14.26
C ILE A 26 31.66 37.82 15.32
N SER A 27 31.03 36.72 15.78
CA SER A 27 31.70 35.42 15.97
C SER A 27 30.74 34.28 15.60
N SER A 28 31.26 33.23 14.98
CA SER A 28 30.50 32.14 14.34
C SER A 28 30.57 30.83 15.11
N SER A 29 29.47 30.08 15.16
CA SER A 29 29.50 28.62 15.23
C SER A 29 28.28 28.05 14.50
N GLU A 30 28.53 27.48 13.33
CA GLU A 30 27.58 26.61 12.64
C GLU A 30 27.49 25.30 13.42
N ASP A 31 26.28 24.82 13.72
CA ASP A 31 26.06 23.42 14.07
C ASP A 31 24.75 22.97 13.41
N ASP A 32 24.88 22.46 12.19
CA ASP A 32 23.80 21.89 11.39
C ASP A 32 23.37 20.55 11.99
N THR A 33 22.32 20.59 12.81
CA THR A 33 21.59 19.40 13.24
C THR A 33 20.23 19.38 12.57
N SER A 34 20.23 18.90 11.32
CA SER A 34 19.03 18.47 10.60
C SER A 34 18.31 17.38 11.41
N MET A 35 17.33 17.81 12.21
CA MET A 35 16.49 16.88 12.98
C MET A 35 15.59 16.10 12.00
N GLU A 36 15.67 14.78 12.14
CA GLU A 36 15.04 13.80 11.26
C GLU A 36 13.52 13.95 11.22
N ASP A 37 12.91 13.68 10.05
CA ASP A 37 11.46 13.61 9.84
C ASP A 37 10.83 12.52 10.73
N THR A 38 10.58 12.87 11.99
CA THR A 38 9.81 12.05 12.91
C THR A 38 8.34 12.34 12.65
N ASP A 39 7.73 11.47 11.84
CA ASP A 39 6.31 11.49 11.43
C ASP A 39 5.39 11.19 12.64
N SER A 40 5.39 12.11 13.61
CA SER A 40 4.67 12.05 14.87
C SER A 40 3.24 12.55 14.63
N GLU A 41 2.46 11.73 13.93
CA GLU A 41 1.02 11.93 13.72
C GLU A 41 0.32 12.00 15.08
N SER A 42 0.09 13.23 15.56
CA SER A 42 -0.70 13.48 16.75
C SER A 42 -2.13 13.00 16.51
N ILE A 43 -2.61 12.09 17.37
CA ILE A 43 -3.95 11.52 17.25
C ILE A 43 -4.95 12.65 17.47
N GLN A 44 -5.53 13.16 16.38
CA GLN A 44 -6.52 14.23 16.43
C GLN A 44 -7.82 13.70 17.05
N GLU A 45 -8.56 14.56 17.74
CA GLU A 45 -9.85 14.21 18.36
C GLU A 45 -10.84 13.61 17.35
N TYR A 46 -10.80 14.08 16.10
CA TYR A 46 -11.55 13.54 14.97
C TYR A 46 -11.21 12.07 14.61
N ASP A 47 -9.97 11.64 14.84
CA ASP A 47 -9.54 10.27 14.56
C ASP A 47 -10.06 9.27 15.60
N LEU A 48 -10.36 9.73 16.82
CA LEU A 48 -11.02 8.94 17.86
C LEU A 48 -12.50 8.69 17.53
N ASP A 49 -13.27 9.74 17.19
CA ASP A 49 -14.70 9.60 16.82
C ASP A 49 -14.93 8.58 15.69
N VAL A 50 -14.12 8.65 14.63
CA VAL A 50 -14.21 7.69 13.52
C VAL A 50 -13.89 6.26 13.98
N THR A 51 -12.88 6.11 14.83
CA THR A 51 -12.40 4.80 15.32
C THR A 51 -13.40 4.16 16.29
N ASP A 52 -13.99 4.95 17.18
CA ASP A 52 -15.05 4.52 18.10
C ASP A 52 -16.33 4.13 17.33
N ARG A 53 -16.70 4.88 16.29
CA ARG A 53 -17.84 4.54 15.41
C ARG A 53 -17.66 3.19 14.71
N VAL A 54 -16.44 2.84 14.29
CA VAL A 54 -16.13 1.50 13.74
C VAL A 54 -16.22 0.44 14.84
N TYR A 55 -15.67 0.71 16.03
CA TYR A 55 -15.75 -0.18 17.19
C TYR A 55 -17.21 -0.50 17.58
N PHE A 56 -18.07 0.51 17.74
CA PHE A 56 -19.48 0.29 18.11
C PHE A 56 -20.28 -0.49 17.07
N ALA A 57 -19.89 -0.43 15.78
CA ALA A 57 -20.48 -1.24 14.73
C ALA A 57 -20.02 -2.72 14.79
N ASP A 58 -18.79 -2.98 15.25
CA ASP A 58 -18.17 -4.31 15.21
C ASP A 58 -18.14 -5.05 16.57
N GLN A 59 -18.44 -4.37 17.69
CA GLN A 59 -18.30 -4.86 19.06
C GLN A 59 -18.84 -6.29 19.27
N HIS A 60 -20.05 -6.58 18.79
CA HIS A 60 -20.66 -7.92 18.93
C HIS A 60 -19.85 -9.01 18.24
N PHE A 61 -19.26 -8.72 17.07
CA PHE A 61 -18.41 -9.66 16.37
C PHE A 61 -17.04 -9.82 17.05
N LEU A 62 -16.53 -8.81 17.76
CA LEU A 62 -15.30 -8.93 18.55
C LEU A 62 -15.50 -9.87 19.75
N ASP A 63 -16.62 -9.71 20.46
CA ASP A 63 -17.00 -10.51 21.63
C ASP A 63 -17.36 -11.97 21.26
N GLU A 64 -17.77 -12.22 20.02
CA GLU A 64 -18.11 -13.57 19.54
C GLU A 64 -16.88 -14.51 19.52
N PRO A 65 -17.03 -15.75 20.05
CA PRO A 65 -15.95 -16.74 20.06
C PRO A 65 -15.56 -17.14 18.64
N LYS A 66 -14.26 -17.03 18.34
CA LYS A 66 -13.74 -17.28 17.00
C LYS A 66 -13.72 -18.79 16.68
N ILE A 67 -14.02 -19.13 15.43
CA ILE A 67 -14.31 -20.48 14.98
C ILE A 67 -13.11 -21.05 14.22
N HIS A 68 -12.65 -22.23 14.64
CA HIS A 68 -11.56 -22.94 13.99
C HIS A 68 -11.84 -23.22 12.50
N GLY A 69 -10.86 -22.94 11.64
CA GLY A 69 -10.94 -23.16 10.19
C GLY A 69 -11.74 -22.08 9.44
N HIS A 70 -12.42 -21.17 10.14
CA HIS A 70 -13.22 -20.10 9.53
C HIS A 70 -12.34 -18.98 8.96
N TYR A 71 -12.95 -18.12 8.14
CA TYR A 71 -12.29 -17.03 7.43
C TYR A 71 -12.67 -15.69 8.03
N TYR A 72 -11.66 -14.87 8.29
CA TYR A 72 -11.79 -13.55 8.90
C TYR A 72 -11.09 -12.49 8.06
N LEU A 73 -11.58 -11.24 8.13
CA LEU A 73 -10.84 -10.07 7.65
C LEU A 73 -10.09 -9.48 8.85
N GLY A 74 -8.80 -9.18 8.70
CA GLY A 74 -8.04 -8.66 9.84
C GLY A 74 -6.56 -8.46 9.57
N THR A 75 -5.83 -8.17 10.65
CA THR A 75 -4.38 -8.03 10.68
C THR A 75 -3.72 -9.27 11.29
N VAL A 76 -2.43 -9.43 11.01
CA VAL A 76 -1.59 -10.53 11.49
C VAL A 76 -0.40 -9.93 12.21
N ASN A 77 0.12 -10.52 13.30
CA ASN A 77 1.42 -10.07 13.83
C ASN A 77 2.52 -10.27 12.75
N GLU A 78 3.43 -9.29 12.63
CA GLU A 78 4.46 -9.28 11.58
C GLU A 78 5.88 -9.44 12.13
N ASP A 79 6.00 -10.13 13.27
CA ASP A 79 7.26 -10.35 14.01
C ASP A 79 8.26 -11.28 13.28
N GLY A 80 8.03 -11.56 12.00
CA GLY A 80 8.88 -12.38 11.11
C GLY A 80 8.89 -13.89 11.40
N ILE A 81 8.57 -14.30 12.62
CA ILE A 81 8.63 -15.67 13.12
C ILE A 81 7.32 -16.41 12.79
N LEU A 82 7.43 -17.72 12.50
CA LEU A 82 6.27 -18.63 12.42
C LEU A 82 6.07 -19.32 13.78
N PRO A 83 4.82 -19.56 14.22
CA PRO A 83 3.56 -19.31 13.51
C PRO A 83 3.13 -17.83 13.52
N ARG A 84 2.32 -17.47 12.53
CA ARG A 84 1.63 -16.17 12.48
C ARG A 84 0.36 -16.23 13.30
N PHE A 85 0.08 -15.19 14.08
CA PHE A 85 -1.09 -15.05 14.93
C PHE A 85 -2.03 -13.96 14.41
N MET A 86 -3.33 -14.15 14.63
CA MET A 86 -4.34 -13.10 14.42
C MET A 86 -4.14 -12.00 15.46
N ASP A 87 -4.10 -10.75 15.00
CA ASP A 87 -3.90 -9.58 15.86
C ASP A 87 -5.24 -8.92 16.17
N ILE A 88 -5.91 -8.36 15.16
CA ILE A 88 -7.31 -7.91 15.27
C ILE A 88 -8.10 -8.25 13.99
N SER A 89 -9.39 -8.53 14.14
CA SER A 89 -10.32 -8.85 13.04
C SER A 89 -11.46 -7.85 12.96
N VAL A 90 -12.02 -7.65 11.76
CA VAL A 90 -13.24 -6.88 11.52
C VAL A 90 -14.31 -7.74 10.84
N SER A 91 -15.59 -7.53 11.14
CA SER A 91 -16.66 -8.26 10.46
C SER A 91 -16.77 -7.85 8.99
N PRO A 92 -17.28 -8.73 8.10
CA PRO A 92 -17.55 -8.36 6.71
C PRO A 92 -18.55 -7.20 6.58
N SER A 93 -19.52 -7.09 7.50
CA SER A 93 -20.52 -6.01 7.48
C SER A 93 -19.85 -4.66 7.71
N THR A 94 -19.11 -4.52 8.81
CA THR A 94 -18.37 -3.30 9.14
C THR A 94 -17.33 -2.96 8.08
N PHE A 95 -16.60 -3.95 7.57
CA PHE A 95 -15.59 -3.74 6.52
C PHE A 95 -16.15 -3.07 5.26
N PHE A 96 -17.39 -3.38 4.85
CA PHE A 96 -18.04 -2.77 3.68
C PHE A 96 -18.89 -1.54 4.02
N GLN A 97 -19.14 -1.26 5.30
CA GLN A 97 -19.89 -0.10 5.76
C GLN A 97 -19.04 1.18 5.82
N PHE A 98 -17.76 1.06 6.18
CA PHE A 98 -16.83 2.18 6.35
C PHE A 98 -15.80 2.24 5.21
N ALA A 99 -15.16 3.39 5.03
CA ALA A 99 -14.10 3.54 4.06
C ALA A 99 -12.83 2.77 4.50
N TYR A 100 -12.09 2.21 3.55
CA TYR A 100 -10.92 1.36 3.82
C TYR A 100 -9.88 2.00 4.75
N HIS A 101 -9.69 3.33 4.66
CA HIS A 101 -8.74 4.04 5.53
C HIS A 101 -9.23 4.16 6.98
N GLU A 102 -10.54 4.25 7.22
CA GLU A 102 -11.17 4.23 8.55
C GLU A 102 -11.00 2.85 9.18
N ILE A 103 -11.22 1.77 8.41
CA ILE A 103 -10.96 0.39 8.84
C ILE A 103 -9.48 0.18 9.19
N VAL A 104 -8.54 0.65 8.36
CA VAL A 104 -7.09 0.53 8.63
C VAL A 104 -6.69 1.34 9.87
N ARG A 105 -7.27 2.52 10.10
CA ARG A 105 -7.07 3.32 11.32
C ARG A 105 -7.58 2.57 12.55
N TYR A 106 -8.82 2.09 12.51
CA TYR A 106 -9.43 1.28 13.58
C TYR A 106 -8.58 0.05 13.94
N LEU A 107 -8.18 -0.74 12.93
CA LEU A 107 -7.34 -1.93 13.13
C LEU A 107 -5.92 -1.57 13.64
N ARG A 108 -5.40 -0.37 13.35
CA ARG A 108 -4.12 0.10 13.91
C ARG A 108 -4.27 0.54 15.37
N PHE A 109 -5.37 1.21 15.71
CA PHE A 109 -5.60 1.77 17.04
C PHE A 109 -5.95 0.70 18.09
N TYR A 110 -6.78 -0.28 17.71
CA TYR A 110 -7.16 -1.41 18.58
C TYR A 110 -6.24 -2.64 18.43
N SER A 111 -5.16 -2.56 17.66
CA SER A 111 -4.11 -3.58 17.65
C SER A 111 -3.38 -3.60 19.00
N ILE A 112 -3.05 -4.79 19.50
CA ILE A 112 -2.21 -4.96 20.69
C ILE A 112 -0.74 -4.60 20.37
N HIS A 113 -0.37 -4.66 19.09
CA HIS A 113 1.00 -4.49 18.62
C HIS A 113 1.19 -3.11 18.00
N TRP A 114 2.00 -2.25 18.63
CA TRP A 114 2.41 -0.99 18.01
C TRP A 114 3.22 -1.27 16.74
N ARG A 115 2.93 -0.54 15.65
CA ARG A 115 3.64 -0.69 14.36
C ARG A 115 3.97 0.65 13.71
N PRO A 116 5.19 0.80 13.15
CA PRO A 116 5.54 1.96 12.34
C PRO A 116 4.83 1.92 10.97
N ILE A 117 4.59 0.75 10.40
CA ILE A 117 3.96 0.57 9.09
C ILE A 117 2.43 0.47 9.23
N LYS A 118 1.68 1.17 8.36
CA LYS A 118 0.21 1.10 8.29
C LYS A 118 -0.23 -0.34 7.94
N PRO A 119 -1.08 -1.01 8.74
CA PRO A 119 -1.41 -2.41 8.54
C PRO A 119 -2.24 -2.63 7.26
N THR A 120 -2.12 -3.80 6.65
CA THR A 120 -3.03 -4.23 5.57
C THR A 120 -4.11 -5.16 6.08
N VAL A 121 -5.34 -4.99 5.60
CA VAL A 121 -6.42 -5.95 5.86
C VAL A 121 -6.24 -7.17 4.96
N ASP A 122 -6.22 -8.34 5.57
CA ASP A 122 -6.04 -9.61 4.89
C ASP A 122 -7.16 -10.61 5.17
N ILE A 123 -7.36 -11.54 4.23
CA ILE A 123 -8.20 -12.72 4.41
C ILE A 123 -7.38 -13.75 5.16
N LEU A 124 -7.78 -14.04 6.40
CA LEU A 124 -7.12 -14.95 7.32
C LEU A 124 -7.95 -16.21 7.45
N GLN A 125 -7.34 -17.39 7.32
CA GLN A 125 -7.98 -18.63 7.80
C GLN A 125 -7.45 -18.93 9.19
N LEU A 126 -8.36 -18.97 10.17
CA LEU A 126 -8.02 -19.18 11.58
C LEU A 126 -7.71 -20.65 11.87
N ILE A 127 -6.66 -20.87 12.65
CA ILE A 127 -6.22 -22.13 13.22
C ILE A 127 -6.18 -21.90 14.73
N ILE A 128 -6.77 -22.83 15.49
CA ILE A 128 -6.88 -22.72 16.95
C ILE A 128 -6.18 -23.94 17.51
N ILE A 129 -5.05 -23.71 18.19
CA ILE A 129 -4.21 -24.76 18.78
C ILE A 129 -3.89 -24.30 20.19
N ASN A 130 -4.21 -25.10 21.21
CA ASN A 130 -3.93 -24.78 22.62
C ASN A 130 -4.42 -23.38 23.07
N GLN A 131 -5.58 -22.94 22.55
CA GLN A 131 -6.17 -21.60 22.76
C GLN A 131 -5.45 -20.44 22.05
N GLU A 132 -4.37 -20.70 21.30
CA GLU A 132 -3.73 -19.71 20.44
C GLU A 132 -4.46 -19.54 19.10
N TYR A 133 -4.55 -18.30 18.61
CA TYR A 133 -5.17 -17.94 17.32
C TYR A 133 -4.13 -17.79 16.21
N GLN A 134 -3.65 -18.91 15.67
CA GLN A 134 -2.73 -18.93 14.54
C GLN A 134 -3.47 -18.72 13.20
N VAL A 135 -2.82 -18.19 12.16
CA VAL A 135 -3.49 -17.86 10.88
C VAL A 135 -2.70 -18.22 9.63
N ILE A 136 -3.41 -18.68 8.61
CA ILE A 136 -2.92 -18.72 7.23
C ILE A 136 -3.43 -17.47 6.50
N GLN A 137 -2.51 -16.57 6.14
CA GLN A 137 -2.79 -15.35 5.36
C GLN A 137 -3.13 -15.74 3.89
N LYS A 138 -4.41 -15.87 3.56
CA LYS A 138 -4.89 -16.31 2.24
C LYS A 138 -4.69 -15.26 1.16
N THR A 139 -4.69 -13.97 1.51
CA THR A 139 -4.39 -12.89 0.55
C THR A 139 -3.01 -13.07 -0.10
N TYR A 140 -2.01 -13.57 0.64
CA TYR A 140 -0.68 -13.83 0.09
C TYR A 140 -0.75 -14.83 -1.07
N TRP A 141 -1.44 -15.96 -0.87
CA TRP A 141 -1.65 -17.00 -1.87
C TRP A 141 -2.50 -16.51 -3.05
N LEU A 142 -3.56 -15.74 -2.79
CA LEU A 142 -4.36 -15.09 -3.84
C LEU A 142 -3.52 -14.12 -4.67
N ARG A 143 -2.69 -13.26 -4.04
CA ARG A 143 -1.77 -12.33 -4.71
C ARG A 143 -0.75 -13.07 -5.57
N LEU A 144 -0.24 -14.23 -5.14
CA LEU A 144 0.64 -15.09 -5.95
C LEU A 144 -0.06 -15.66 -7.18
N VAL A 145 -1.24 -16.28 -7.00
CA VAL A 145 -2.05 -16.82 -8.11
C VAL A 145 -2.40 -15.73 -9.13
N GLN A 146 -2.87 -14.58 -8.66
CA GLN A 146 -3.18 -13.42 -9.52
C GLN A 146 -1.94 -12.89 -10.26
N ARG A 147 -0.75 -12.92 -9.65
CA ARG A 147 0.51 -12.49 -10.27
C ARG A 147 0.90 -13.38 -11.44
N HIS A 148 0.85 -14.71 -11.26
CA HIS A 148 1.13 -15.67 -12.33
C HIS A 148 0.07 -15.66 -13.42
N TRP A 149 -1.21 -15.53 -13.06
CA TRP A 149 -2.29 -15.37 -14.02
C TRP A 149 -2.11 -14.10 -14.88
N ARG A 150 -1.80 -12.95 -14.27
CA ARG A 150 -1.49 -11.70 -15.02
C ARG A 150 -0.32 -11.88 -15.98
N LYS A 151 0.76 -12.54 -15.56
CA LYS A 151 1.93 -12.84 -16.40
C LYS A 151 1.57 -13.72 -17.61
N ILE A 152 0.80 -14.79 -17.39
CA ILE A 152 0.34 -15.68 -18.46
C ILE A 152 -0.60 -14.95 -19.41
N TYR A 153 -1.54 -14.15 -18.89
CA TYR A 153 -2.47 -13.37 -19.68
C TYR A 153 -1.76 -12.34 -20.58
N GLN A 154 -0.74 -11.65 -20.07
CA GLN A 154 0.10 -10.74 -20.87
C GLN A 154 0.80 -11.49 -22.02
N GLU A 155 1.32 -12.69 -21.76
CA GLU A 155 1.95 -13.52 -22.80
C GLU A 155 0.92 -14.06 -23.82
N GLN A 156 -0.28 -14.47 -23.38
CA GLN A 156 -1.38 -14.82 -24.29
C GLN A 156 -1.76 -13.65 -25.19
N GLN A 157 -1.86 -12.43 -24.64
CA GLN A 157 -2.11 -11.21 -25.41
C GLN A 157 -1.00 -10.96 -26.44
N ARG A 158 0.27 -11.08 -26.05
CA ARG A 158 1.42 -10.98 -26.97
C ARG A 158 1.32 -11.96 -28.14
N VAL A 159 1.02 -13.23 -27.84
CA VAL A 159 0.79 -14.29 -28.84
C VAL A 159 -0.39 -13.95 -29.76
N TRP A 160 -1.51 -13.44 -29.22
CA TRP A 160 -2.67 -13.04 -30.02
C TRP A 160 -2.39 -11.85 -30.93
N GLN A 161 -1.63 -10.84 -30.49
CA GLN A 161 -1.24 -9.71 -31.34
C GLN A 161 -0.36 -10.17 -32.51
N ILE A 162 0.59 -11.09 -32.27
CA ILE A 162 1.36 -11.72 -33.35
C ILE A 162 0.43 -12.47 -34.30
N ARG A 163 -0.47 -13.31 -33.78
CA ARG A 163 -1.38 -14.13 -34.61
C ARG A 163 -2.30 -13.29 -35.51
N LYS A 164 -2.78 -12.15 -35.00
CA LYS A 164 -3.66 -11.21 -35.71
C LYS A 164 -2.94 -10.35 -36.76
N SER A 165 -1.61 -10.28 -36.75
CA SER A 165 -0.85 -9.48 -37.71
C SER A 165 -1.01 -10.00 -39.15
N SER A 166 -1.24 -9.11 -40.11
CA SER A 166 -1.29 -9.45 -41.54
C SER A 166 -0.02 -10.15 -42.04
N LYS A 167 1.15 -9.76 -41.53
CA LYS A 167 2.43 -10.44 -41.80
C LYS A 167 2.41 -11.90 -41.33
N ASN A 168 1.80 -12.18 -40.18
CA ASN A 168 1.68 -13.51 -39.63
C ASN A 168 0.66 -14.37 -40.41
N LEU A 169 -0.48 -13.79 -40.80
CA LEU A 169 -1.48 -14.48 -41.60
C LEU A 169 -0.88 -14.97 -42.93
N ARG A 170 -0.21 -14.08 -43.69
CA ARG A 170 0.50 -14.43 -44.92
C ARG A 170 1.61 -15.46 -44.70
N HIS A 171 2.38 -15.35 -43.61
CA HIS A 171 3.39 -16.35 -43.27
C HIS A 171 2.77 -17.73 -42.98
N ARG A 172 1.62 -17.76 -42.31
CA ARG A 172 0.89 -19.00 -42.02
C ARG A 172 0.29 -19.63 -43.28
N GLU A 173 -0.15 -18.84 -44.24
CA GLU A 173 -0.59 -19.31 -45.57
C GLU A 173 0.56 -19.98 -46.34
N LEU A 174 1.75 -19.37 -46.35
CA LEU A 174 2.90 -19.87 -47.10
C LEU A 174 3.60 -21.08 -46.45
N TYR A 175 3.64 -21.14 -45.11
CA TYR A 175 4.48 -22.10 -44.37
C TYR A 175 3.71 -22.94 -43.34
N GLY A 176 2.39 -22.85 -43.27
CA GLY A 176 1.53 -23.59 -42.33
C GLY A 176 1.65 -23.20 -40.85
N ARG A 177 2.58 -22.31 -40.49
CA ARG A 177 2.95 -21.96 -39.11
C ARG A 177 2.98 -20.45 -38.86
N ASN A 178 2.77 -20.04 -37.61
CA ASN A 178 2.91 -18.64 -37.23
C ASN A 178 4.39 -18.23 -37.19
N LEU A 179 4.62 -16.91 -37.20
CA LEU A 179 5.90 -16.28 -36.92
C LEU A 179 6.42 -16.65 -35.52
N TYR A 180 7.71 -16.37 -35.29
CA TYR A 180 8.38 -16.63 -34.03
C TYR A 180 7.61 -16.08 -32.83
N GLY A 181 7.53 -16.87 -31.75
CA GLY A 181 6.76 -16.52 -30.55
C GLY A 181 5.23 -16.52 -30.72
N GLY A 182 4.69 -16.90 -31.88
CA GLY A 182 3.24 -17.04 -32.10
C GLY A 182 2.70 -18.48 -32.06
N ASN A 183 3.58 -19.49 -32.07
CA ASN A 183 3.16 -20.90 -32.21
C ASN A 183 2.67 -21.54 -30.91
N SER A 184 3.28 -21.23 -29.75
CA SER A 184 2.77 -21.65 -28.45
C SER A 184 1.77 -20.62 -27.89
N LEU A 185 0.78 -21.08 -27.13
CA LEU A 185 -0.10 -20.24 -26.31
C LEU A 185 -0.04 -20.80 -24.88
N PRO A 186 0.45 -20.04 -23.88
CA PRO A 186 0.62 -20.58 -22.53
C PRO A 186 -0.74 -20.83 -21.87
N GLY A 187 -0.88 -21.97 -21.20
CA GLY A 187 -2.04 -22.30 -20.37
C GLY A 187 -1.86 -21.90 -18.90
N LEU A 188 -2.93 -22.01 -18.11
CA LEU A 188 -2.87 -21.83 -16.65
C LEU A 188 -2.32 -23.07 -15.92
N GLN A 189 -2.39 -24.25 -16.56
CA GLN A 189 -1.82 -25.49 -16.02
C GLN A 189 -0.31 -25.33 -15.82
N GLY A 190 0.18 -25.69 -14.64
CA GLY A 190 1.59 -25.56 -14.29
C GLY A 190 2.05 -24.15 -13.90
N MET A 191 1.18 -23.12 -13.87
CA MET A 191 1.60 -21.75 -13.54
C MET A 191 2.25 -21.59 -12.15
N MET A 192 1.90 -22.47 -11.20
CA MET A 192 2.46 -22.52 -9.85
C MET A 192 3.56 -23.59 -9.69
N ALA A 193 3.98 -24.29 -10.76
CA ALA A 193 4.87 -25.45 -10.65
C ALA A 193 6.23 -25.13 -10.01
N VAL A 194 6.71 -23.89 -10.17
CA VAL A 194 7.93 -23.35 -9.51
C VAL A 194 7.94 -23.54 -7.99
N TYR A 195 6.77 -23.60 -7.33
CA TYR A 195 6.67 -23.77 -5.88
C TYR A 195 6.57 -25.23 -5.43
N SER A 196 6.46 -26.18 -6.37
CA SER A 196 6.33 -27.61 -6.06
C SER A 196 7.68 -28.34 -5.98
N SER A 197 8.74 -27.76 -6.53
CA SER A 197 10.09 -28.33 -6.63
C SER A 197 10.94 -28.04 -5.39
N ASN A 198 10.49 -28.51 -4.22
CA ASN A 198 11.29 -28.51 -3.00
C ASN A 198 11.13 -29.83 -2.21
N LYS A 199 11.17 -30.96 -2.93
CA LYS A 199 11.22 -32.31 -2.35
C LYS A 199 12.66 -32.84 -2.38
N ARG A 200 13.20 -33.07 -1.18
CA ARG A 200 14.38 -33.89 -0.86
C ARG A 200 15.72 -33.45 -1.47
N SER A 201 16.41 -32.63 -0.69
CA SER A 201 17.88 -32.58 -0.64
C SER A 201 18.28 -32.45 0.84
N ASN A 202 18.16 -33.57 1.57
CA ASN A 202 18.61 -33.81 2.96
C ASN A 202 18.37 -35.30 3.28
N GLU A 203 19.06 -36.18 2.55
CA GLU A 203 19.22 -37.62 2.85
C GLU A 203 20.67 -38.00 2.49
N GLU A 204 21.63 -37.54 3.32
CA GLU A 204 22.99 -38.06 3.50
C GLU A 204 23.33 -38.02 5.00
#